data_AF-A0A7J2IPB5-F1
#
_entry.id   AF-A0A7J2IPB5-F1
#
_cell.length_a   1.000
_cell.length_b   1.000
_cell.length_c   1.000
_cell.angle_alpha   90.00
_cell.angle_beta   90.00
_cell.angle_gamma   90.00
#
_symmetry.space_group_name_H-M   'P 1'
#
loop_
_entity.id
_entity.type
_entity.pdbx_description
1 polymer ?
#
loop_
_entity_poly.entity_id
_entity_poly.type
_entity_poly.pdbx_seq_one_letter_code
_entity_poly.pdbx_strand_id
1 'polypeptide(L)'
;MGTELEFSEKIRLLKKLEDKAIFCTLAMMAYNPSIGRVFKSGGVDKFIRISWESFYSIQNIRSQEEFDKWHDRLVNEVRRTIGTTSRGKIISYGQAQKPVNVFIKVYVDWAGLPKPEIAMKLRPYLHVPLDRVVMRYVRYHFPQYYQKFNLRMLRLSEINKELYYSWQKCFREIHPQKPLIIDVFWAVKRFNKVLEEIIRHEQNKEQFGTSIFR
;
A
#
# COMPACT_ATOMS: atom_id res chain seq x y z
N MET A 1 -41.81 17.19 -1.87
CA MET A 1 -40.91 17.24 -3.03
C MET A 1 -39.87 18.29 -2.72
N GLY A 2 -38.62 17.87 -2.45
CA GLY A 2 -37.53 18.82 -2.29
C GLY A 2 -37.36 19.62 -3.58
N THR A 3 -37.22 20.94 -3.47
CA THR A 3 -37.15 21.82 -4.64
C THR A 3 -35.87 21.50 -5.44
N GLU A 4 -35.87 21.76 -6.74
CA GLU A 4 -34.72 21.54 -7.64
C GLU A 4 -33.43 22.20 -7.10
N LEU A 5 -33.59 23.31 -6.36
CA LEU A 5 -32.54 24.00 -5.63
C LEU A 5 -31.91 23.12 -4.53
N GLU A 6 -32.73 22.43 -3.73
CA GLU A 6 -32.28 21.52 -2.67
C GLU A 6 -31.49 20.33 -3.24
N PHE A 7 -31.92 19.80 -4.39
CA PHE A 7 -31.20 18.74 -5.09
C PHE A 7 -29.83 19.22 -5.58
N SER A 8 -29.76 20.42 -6.17
CA SER A 8 -28.51 21.04 -6.62
C SER A 8 -27.53 21.27 -5.46
N GLU A 9 -28.01 21.72 -4.30
CA GLU A 9 -27.19 21.91 -3.10
C GLU A 9 -26.62 20.59 -2.57
N LYS A 10 -27.41 19.51 -2.55
CA LYS A 10 -26.95 18.16 -2.16
C LYS A 10 -25.83 17.66 -3.07
N ILE A 11 -26.00 17.78 -4.39
CA ILE A 11 -24.95 17.40 -5.35
C ILE A 11 -23.70 18.27 -5.16
N ARG A 12 -23.86 19.57 -4.92
CA ARG A 12 -22.73 20.47 -4.65
C ARG A 12 -21.96 20.07 -3.40
N LEU A 13 -22.66 19.65 -2.34
CA LEU A 13 -22.04 19.13 -1.13
C LEU A 13 -21.25 17.83 -1.41
N LEU A 14 -21.84 16.87 -2.15
CA LEU A 14 -21.17 15.62 -2.49
C LEU A 14 -19.87 15.85 -3.27
N LYS A 15 -19.87 16.74 -4.27
CA LYS A 15 -18.67 17.12 -5.02
C LYS A 15 -17.56 17.71 -4.14
N LYS A 16 -17.90 18.42 -3.06
CA LYS A 16 -16.92 18.98 -2.10
C LYS A 16 -16.34 17.93 -1.14
N LEU A 17 -17.02 16.80 -1.00
CA LEU A 17 -16.66 15.72 -0.07
C LEU A 17 -16.03 14.51 -0.77
N GLU A 18 -16.10 14.45 -2.10
CA GLU A 18 -15.65 13.30 -2.90
C GLU A 18 -14.20 12.91 -2.60
N ASP A 19 -13.28 13.88 -2.59
CA ASP A 19 -11.87 13.68 -2.27
C ASP A 19 -11.66 13.02 -0.90
N LYS A 20 -12.37 13.51 0.11
CA LYS A 20 -12.32 13.01 1.50
C LYS A 20 -12.93 11.62 1.60
N ALA A 21 -14.07 11.40 0.93
CA ALA A 21 -14.74 10.10 0.92
C ALA A 21 -13.88 9.02 0.26
N ILE A 22 -13.25 9.33 -0.88
CA ILE A 22 -12.29 8.44 -1.56
C ILE A 22 -11.13 8.14 -0.63
N PHE A 23 -10.51 9.15 -0.03
CA PHE A 23 -9.39 8.97 0.91
C PHE A 23 -9.76 8.04 2.07
N CYS A 24 -10.85 8.35 2.77
CA CYS A 24 -11.32 7.57 3.92
C CYS A 24 -11.58 6.12 3.55
N THR A 25 -12.19 5.89 2.38
CA THR A 25 -12.50 4.55 1.87
C THR A 25 -11.24 3.75 1.57
N LEU A 26 -10.28 4.34 0.86
CA LEU A 26 -9.02 3.68 0.54
C LEU A 26 -8.18 3.41 1.80
N ALA A 27 -8.15 4.33 2.76
CA ALA A 27 -7.46 4.15 4.03
C ALA A 27 -8.09 3.04 4.87
N MET A 28 -9.43 3.01 4.96
CA MET A 28 -10.16 1.92 5.62
C MET A 28 -9.88 0.56 4.93
N MET A 29 -9.98 0.51 3.60
CA MET A 29 -9.74 -0.69 2.81
C MET A 29 -8.28 -1.12 2.82
N ALA A 30 -7.32 -0.24 3.06
CA ALA A 30 -5.94 -0.64 3.25
C ALA A 30 -5.72 -1.22 4.65
N TYR A 31 -6.31 -0.59 5.66
CA TYR A 31 -6.16 -0.99 7.06
C TYR A 31 -6.86 -2.33 7.37
N ASN A 32 -8.14 -2.45 7.03
CA ASN A 32 -8.97 -3.61 7.37
C ASN A 32 -8.38 -4.97 6.94
N PRO A 33 -7.99 -5.18 5.67
CA PRO A 33 -7.39 -6.43 5.22
C PRO A 33 -5.93 -6.59 5.63
N SER A 34 -5.18 -5.48 5.85
CA SER A 34 -3.75 -5.58 6.21
C SER A 34 -3.52 -5.94 7.68
N ILE A 35 -4.26 -5.31 8.59
CA ILE A 35 -4.07 -5.44 10.06
C ILE A 35 -5.33 -5.15 10.89
N GLY A 36 -6.47 -4.76 10.31
CA GLY A 36 -7.65 -4.36 11.07
C GLY A 36 -8.21 -5.42 12.03
N ARG A 37 -7.91 -6.70 11.78
CA ARG A 37 -8.22 -7.82 12.68
C ARG A 37 -7.27 -7.96 13.88
N VAL A 38 -6.11 -7.31 13.82
CA VAL A 38 -5.02 -7.43 14.81
C VAL A 38 -5.03 -6.28 15.81
N PHE A 39 -5.65 -5.14 15.51
CA PHE A 39 -5.67 -3.95 16.38
C PHE A 39 -7.04 -3.74 17.04
N LYS A 40 -7.08 -2.94 18.11
CA LYS A 40 -8.29 -2.69 18.92
C LYS A 40 -9.36 -1.92 18.10
N SER A 41 -10.64 -2.08 18.48
CA SER A 41 -11.74 -1.27 17.95
C SER A 41 -11.41 0.23 17.95
N GLY A 42 -11.79 0.95 16.89
CA GLY A 42 -11.46 2.36 16.64
C GLY A 42 -10.07 2.61 16.01
N GLY A 43 -9.28 1.57 15.76
CA GLY A 43 -7.97 1.69 15.10
C GLY A 43 -8.04 2.18 13.65
N VAL A 44 -9.14 1.89 12.94
CA VAL A 44 -9.41 2.37 11.57
C VAL A 44 -9.54 3.89 11.56
N ASP A 45 -10.40 4.46 12.40
CA ASP A 45 -10.66 5.90 12.42
C ASP A 45 -9.40 6.69 12.78
N LYS A 46 -8.62 6.17 13.74
CA LYS A 46 -7.31 6.72 14.09
C LYS A 46 -6.37 6.70 12.88
N PHE A 47 -6.29 5.58 12.16
CA PHE A 47 -5.45 5.47 10.97
C PHE A 47 -5.88 6.44 9.88
N ILE A 48 -7.18 6.61 9.63
CA ILE A 48 -7.71 7.56 8.66
C ILE A 48 -7.27 8.98 9.02
N ARG A 49 -7.46 9.41 10.27
CA ARG A 49 -7.10 10.77 10.73
C ARG A 49 -5.61 11.05 10.60
N ILE A 50 -4.76 10.17 11.14
CA ILE A 50 -3.29 10.29 11.06
C ILE A 50 -2.83 10.34 9.60
N SER A 51 -3.39 9.46 8.76
CA SER A 51 -3.03 9.39 7.34
C SER A 51 -3.41 10.69 6.64
N TRP A 52 -4.63 11.21 6.90
CA TRP A 52 -5.12 12.45 6.30
C TRP A 52 -4.22 13.65 6.64
N GLU A 53 -3.90 13.81 7.92
CA GLU A 53 -3.02 14.89 8.42
C GLU A 53 -1.62 14.83 7.78
N SER A 54 -1.11 13.63 7.51
CA SER A 54 0.22 13.44 6.95
C SER A 54 0.26 13.53 5.42
N PHE A 55 -0.82 13.13 4.74
CA PHE A 55 -0.79 12.88 3.29
C PHE A 55 -0.73 14.13 2.44
N TYR A 56 -1.18 15.28 2.94
CA TYR A 56 -1.04 16.53 2.17
C TYR A 56 0.43 16.85 1.85
N SER A 57 1.36 16.47 2.73
CA SER A 57 2.79 16.73 2.52
C SER A 57 3.47 15.79 1.51
N ILE A 58 2.85 14.66 1.15
CA ILE A 58 3.46 13.65 0.26
C ILE A 58 3.74 14.20 -1.14
N GLN A 59 2.95 15.18 -1.59
CA GLN A 59 3.09 15.82 -2.90
C GLN A 59 4.37 16.64 -3.07
N ASN A 60 5.03 16.98 -1.96
CA ASN A 60 6.23 17.81 -1.95
C ASN A 60 7.52 16.99 -1.93
N ILE A 61 7.44 15.66 -1.85
CA ILE A 61 8.60 14.76 -1.78
C ILE A 61 9.30 14.72 -3.14
N ARG A 62 10.62 14.92 -3.13
CA ARG A 62 11.48 14.97 -4.33
C ARG A 62 12.63 13.99 -4.31
N SER A 63 12.80 13.23 -3.23
CA SER A 63 13.90 12.28 -3.08
C SER A 63 13.51 11.09 -2.21
N GLN A 64 14.29 10.01 -2.32
CA GLN A 64 14.15 8.85 -1.44
C GLN A 64 14.33 9.23 0.03
N GLU A 65 15.29 10.09 0.34
CA GLU A 65 15.57 10.49 1.73
C GLU A 65 14.39 11.25 2.34
N GLU A 66 13.77 12.15 1.58
CA GLU A 66 12.56 12.86 1.99
C GLU A 66 11.39 11.88 2.20
N PHE A 67 11.23 10.91 1.31
CA PHE A 67 10.22 9.86 1.45
C PHE A 67 10.45 9.03 2.70
N ASP A 68 11.67 8.56 2.94
CA ASP A 68 12.04 7.76 4.11
C ASP A 68 11.75 8.51 5.41
N LYS A 69 12.10 9.81 5.48
CA LYS A 69 11.79 10.66 6.64
C LYS A 69 10.29 10.87 6.83
N TRP A 70 9.54 11.11 5.75
CA TRP A 70 8.08 11.26 5.81
C TRP A 70 7.41 9.95 6.27
N HIS A 71 7.79 8.83 5.66
CA HIS A 71 7.27 7.51 5.96
C HIS A 71 7.58 7.10 7.41
N ASP A 72 8.81 7.33 7.89
CA ASP A 72 9.19 7.03 9.27
C ASP A 72 8.36 7.79 10.30
N ARG A 73 8.08 9.08 10.04
CA ARG A 73 7.20 9.89 10.89
C ARG A 73 5.79 9.31 10.93
N LEU A 74 5.22 8.98 9.76
CA LEU A 74 3.89 8.38 9.67
C LEU A 74 3.80 7.03 10.38
N VAL A 75 4.79 6.15 10.21
CA VAL A 75 4.83 4.85 10.90
C VAL A 75 4.91 5.02 12.42
N ASN A 76 5.75 5.92 12.90
CA ASN A 76 5.86 6.17 14.33
C ASN A 76 4.59 6.82 14.90
N GLU A 77 3.91 7.68 14.14
CA GLU A 77 2.63 8.25 14.55
C GLU A 77 1.54 7.18 14.66
N VAL A 78 1.47 6.25 13.70
CA VAL A 78 0.58 5.07 13.76
C VAL A 78 0.88 4.25 15.01
N ARG A 79 2.16 3.99 15.32
CA ARG A 79 2.56 3.25 16.54
C ARG A 79 2.12 3.96 17.81
N ARG A 80 2.31 5.28 17.88
CA ARG A 80 1.96 6.11 19.05
C ARG A 80 0.44 6.14 19.28
N THR A 81 -0.32 6.43 18.23
CA THR A 81 -1.75 6.75 18.34
C THR A 81 -2.63 5.51 18.40
N ILE A 82 -2.26 4.44 17.70
CA ILE A 82 -2.91 3.14 17.87
C ILE A 82 -2.40 2.45 19.14
N GLY A 83 -1.10 2.54 19.42
CA GLY A 83 -0.47 2.10 20.67
C GLY A 83 -0.28 0.58 20.75
N THR A 84 -1.39 -0.14 20.84
CA THR A 84 -1.41 -1.57 21.15
C THR A 84 -2.24 -2.40 20.17
N THR A 85 -1.84 -3.66 20.03
CA THR A 85 -2.61 -4.70 19.34
C THR A 85 -3.86 -5.07 20.14
N SER A 86 -4.78 -5.81 19.53
CA SER A 86 -5.97 -6.39 20.19
C SER A 86 -5.62 -7.30 21.38
N ARG A 87 -4.37 -7.78 21.44
CA ARG A 87 -3.81 -8.57 22.53
C ARG A 87 -3.05 -7.74 23.57
N GLY A 88 -3.17 -6.41 23.55
CA GLY A 88 -2.52 -5.51 24.50
C GLY A 88 -1.01 -5.29 24.30
N LYS A 89 -0.39 -5.92 23.30
CA LYS A 89 1.05 -5.74 23.01
C LYS A 89 1.31 -4.44 22.26
N ILE A 90 2.41 -3.75 22.59
CA ILE A 90 2.88 -2.57 21.85
C ILE A 90 3.12 -2.93 20.38
N ILE A 91 2.69 -2.06 19.47
CA ILE A 91 2.86 -2.25 18.03
C ILE A 91 4.33 -2.07 17.65
N SER A 92 4.92 -3.09 17.03
CA SER A 92 6.29 -3.01 16.48
C SER A 92 6.36 -2.11 15.24
N TYR A 93 7.57 -1.72 14.85
CA TYR A 93 7.79 -1.00 13.59
C TYR A 93 7.32 -1.82 12.39
N GLY A 94 7.72 -3.09 12.30
CA GLY A 94 7.30 -3.99 11.23
C GLY A 94 5.79 -4.22 11.14
N GLN A 95 5.05 -4.13 12.25
CA GLN A 95 3.58 -4.20 12.25
C GLN A 95 2.96 -2.90 11.76
N ALA A 96 3.45 -1.74 12.21
CA ALA A 96 2.90 -0.44 11.85
C ALA A 96 3.19 -0.01 10.41
N GLN A 97 4.33 -0.38 9.83
CA GLN A 97 4.63 -0.06 8.43
C GLN A 97 3.65 -0.73 7.45
N LYS A 98 3.09 -1.90 7.80
CA LYS A 98 2.27 -2.68 6.87
C LYS A 98 1.01 -1.93 6.41
N PRO A 99 0.12 -1.43 7.29
CA PRO A 99 -1.03 -0.63 6.87
C PRO A 99 -0.61 0.63 6.10
N VAL A 100 0.46 1.30 6.53
CA VAL A 100 0.97 2.52 5.88
C VAL A 100 1.36 2.22 4.43
N ASN A 101 2.15 1.18 4.20
CA ASN A 101 2.59 0.80 2.86
C ASN A 101 1.47 0.24 1.99
N VAL A 102 0.53 -0.52 2.55
CA VAL A 102 -0.65 -0.96 1.79
C VAL A 102 -1.49 0.25 1.38
N PHE A 103 -1.67 1.23 2.27
CA PHE A 103 -2.42 2.44 1.96
C PHE A 103 -1.74 3.26 0.88
N ILE A 104 -0.43 3.53 1.01
CA ILE A 104 0.35 4.25 0.01
C ILE A 104 0.30 3.55 -1.35
N LYS A 105 0.42 2.21 -1.39
CA LYS A 105 0.27 1.43 -2.63
C LYS A 105 -1.08 1.68 -3.29
N VAL A 106 -2.17 1.55 -2.53
CA VAL A 106 -3.53 1.69 -3.07
C VAL A 106 -3.80 3.14 -3.50
N TYR A 107 -3.47 4.11 -2.65
CA TYR A 107 -3.74 5.52 -2.88
C TYR A 107 -2.86 6.10 -3.99
N VAL A 108 -1.54 5.91 -3.90
CA VAL A 108 -0.59 6.52 -4.83
C VAL A 108 -0.43 5.67 -6.09
N ASP A 109 -0.02 4.40 -5.95
CA ASP A 109 0.35 3.61 -7.12
C ASP A 109 -0.86 3.17 -7.96
N TRP A 110 -1.89 2.62 -7.30
CA TRP A 110 -3.05 2.04 -7.98
C TRP A 110 -4.09 3.08 -8.38
N ALA A 111 -4.46 3.99 -7.46
CA ALA A 111 -5.45 5.03 -7.74
C ALA A 111 -4.87 6.27 -8.43
N GLY A 112 -3.53 6.40 -8.51
CA GLY A 112 -2.89 7.55 -9.15
C GLY A 112 -3.08 8.87 -8.39
N LEU A 113 -3.31 8.83 -7.08
CA LEU A 113 -3.58 10.01 -6.25
C LEU A 113 -2.30 10.54 -5.57
N PRO A 114 -2.28 11.81 -5.10
CA PRO A 114 -3.34 12.82 -5.20
C PRO A 114 -3.56 13.34 -6.63
N LYS A 115 -2.55 13.21 -7.51
CA LYS A 115 -2.65 13.47 -8.94
C LYS A 115 -1.76 12.50 -9.73
N PRO A 116 -2.12 12.11 -10.97
CA PRO A 116 -1.38 11.11 -11.74
C PRO A 116 0.11 11.45 -11.93
N GLU A 117 0.43 12.70 -12.20
CA GLU A 117 1.79 13.19 -12.40
C GLU A 117 2.63 13.16 -11.13
N ILE A 118 2.01 13.39 -9.97
CA ILE A 118 2.66 13.28 -8.66
C ILE A 118 2.89 11.81 -8.34
N ALA A 119 1.86 10.97 -8.52
CA ALA A 119 1.95 9.53 -8.29
C ALA A 119 3.08 8.89 -9.10
N MET A 120 3.21 9.26 -10.37
CA MET A 120 4.28 8.78 -11.24
C MET A 120 5.68 9.11 -10.71
N LYS A 121 5.88 10.34 -10.19
CA LYS A 121 7.14 10.77 -9.58
C LYS A 121 7.44 10.05 -8.25
N LEU A 122 6.40 9.70 -7.49
CA LEU A 122 6.55 9.05 -6.19
C LEU A 122 6.83 7.54 -6.30
N ARG A 123 6.37 6.87 -7.37
CA ARG A 123 6.48 5.40 -7.56
C ARG A 123 7.87 4.79 -7.26
N PRO A 124 9.00 5.39 -7.68
CA PRO A 124 10.32 4.86 -7.36
C PRO A 124 10.64 4.87 -5.87
N TYR A 125 10.03 5.77 -5.10
CA TYR A 125 10.31 5.95 -3.67
C TYR A 125 9.45 5.06 -2.78
N LEU A 126 8.32 4.57 -3.28
CA LEU A 126 7.33 3.87 -2.47
C LEU A 126 7.90 2.58 -1.88
N HIS A 127 7.66 2.40 -0.58
CA HIS A 127 8.06 1.20 0.13
C HIS A 127 7.11 0.02 -0.14
N VAL A 128 7.69 -1.15 -0.29
CA VAL A 128 6.97 -2.42 -0.44
C VAL A 128 6.34 -2.81 0.90
N PRO A 129 5.03 -3.13 0.95
CA PRO A 129 4.41 -3.69 2.14
C PRO A 129 5.14 -4.95 2.59
N LEU A 130 5.83 -4.88 3.72
CA LEU A 130 6.60 -6.03 4.17
C LEU A 130 5.66 -7.05 4.85
N ASP A 131 5.71 -8.30 4.40
CA ASP A 131 5.14 -9.44 5.10
C ASP A 131 5.83 -10.76 4.75
N ARG A 132 5.39 -11.87 5.37
CA ARG A 132 6.01 -13.18 5.21
C ARG A 132 5.95 -13.71 3.77
N VAL A 133 4.95 -13.32 2.99
CA VAL A 133 4.80 -13.77 1.60
C VAL A 133 5.86 -13.09 0.74
N VAL A 134 5.95 -11.75 0.83
CA VAL A 134 6.93 -10.95 0.08
C VAL A 134 8.36 -11.30 0.49
N MET A 135 8.64 -11.41 1.79
CA MET A 135 9.98 -11.77 2.28
C MET A 135 10.42 -13.16 1.78
N ARG A 136 9.50 -14.13 1.78
CA ARG A 136 9.80 -15.48 1.27
C ARG A 136 10.07 -15.47 -0.23
N TYR A 137 9.30 -14.69 -0.98
CA TYR A 137 9.49 -14.54 -2.42
C TYR A 137 10.90 -14.03 -2.73
N VAL A 138 11.32 -12.94 -2.08
CA VAL A 138 12.66 -12.38 -2.29
C VAL A 138 13.76 -13.33 -1.85
N ARG A 139 13.61 -14.03 -0.72
CA ARG A 139 14.60 -15.03 -0.30
C ARG A 139 14.80 -16.15 -1.35
N TYR A 140 13.73 -16.57 -2.02
CA TYR A 140 13.77 -17.70 -2.95
C TYR A 140 14.18 -17.28 -4.36
N HIS A 141 13.64 -16.18 -4.88
CA HIS A 141 13.85 -15.74 -6.27
C HIS A 141 14.98 -14.74 -6.44
N PHE A 142 15.40 -14.07 -5.37
CA PHE A 142 16.46 -13.06 -5.37
C PHE A 142 17.50 -13.32 -4.25
N PRO A 143 18.04 -14.56 -4.12
CA PRO A 143 18.92 -14.94 -3.02
C PRO A 143 20.18 -14.08 -2.94
N GLN A 144 20.70 -13.62 -4.08
CA GLN A 144 21.86 -12.72 -4.14
C GLN A 144 21.61 -11.39 -3.42
N TYR A 145 20.42 -10.80 -3.59
CA TYR A 145 20.05 -9.58 -2.88
C TYR A 145 19.74 -9.86 -1.41
N TYR A 146 19.07 -10.97 -1.13
CA TYR A 146 18.80 -11.40 0.25
C TYR A 146 20.09 -11.53 1.08
N GLN A 147 21.14 -12.12 0.49
CA GLN A 147 22.47 -12.26 1.11
C GLN A 147 23.19 -10.91 1.19
N LYS A 148 23.24 -10.14 0.08
CA LYS A 148 23.90 -8.82 0.02
C LYS A 148 23.46 -7.89 1.15
N PHE A 149 22.16 -7.86 1.44
CA PHE A 149 21.58 -6.98 2.46
C PHE A 149 21.49 -7.63 3.85
N ASN A 150 22.06 -8.82 4.04
CA ASN A 150 22.04 -9.59 5.29
C ASN A 150 20.62 -9.70 5.89
N LEU A 151 19.64 -10.01 5.03
CA LEU A 151 18.23 -10.00 5.41
C LEU A 151 17.88 -11.19 6.32
N ARG A 152 16.86 -11.00 7.14
CA ARG A 152 16.35 -12.02 8.08
C ARG A 152 14.85 -12.21 7.93
N MET A 153 14.42 -13.46 7.94
CA MET A 153 13.01 -13.89 7.90
C MET A 153 12.37 -13.82 9.29
N LEU A 154 12.16 -12.61 9.81
CA LEU A 154 11.53 -12.39 11.11
C LEU A 154 10.01 -12.19 10.99
N ARG A 155 9.27 -12.37 12.09
CA ARG A 155 7.87 -11.91 12.16
C ARG A 155 7.83 -10.40 12.17
N LEU A 156 6.73 -9.80 11.67
CA LEU A 156 6.59 -8.33 11.69
C LEU A 156 6.74 -7.74 13.09
N SER A 157 6.31 -8.45 14.14
CA SER A 157 6.48 -8.07 15.54
C SER A 157 7.96 -7.95 15.98
N GLU A 158 8.86 -8.62 15.27
CA GLU A 158 10.30 -8.72 15.58
C GLU A 158 11.15 -7.85 14.63
N ILE A 159 10.56 -7.25 13.59
CA ILE A 159 11.27 -6.38 12.65
C ILE A 159 11.36 -4.97 13.23
N ASN A 160 12.59 -4.52 13.48
CA ASN A 160 12.92 -3.16 13.86
C ASN A 160 13.05 -2.24 12.63
N LYS A 161 13.26 -0.95 12.87
CA LYS A 161 13.42 0.06 11.82
C LYS A 161 14.58 -0.28 10.88
N GLU A 162 15.74 -0.58 11.42
CA GLU A 162 16.95 -0.85 10.63
C GLU A 162 16.76 -2.01 9.64
N LEU A 163 16.32 -3.17 10.14
CA LEU A 163 16.06 -4.33 9.29
C LEU A 163 14.97 -4.04 8.26
N TYR A 164 13.92 -3.29 8.63
CA TYR A 164 12.92 -2.85 7.69
C TYR A 164 13.53 -2.03 6.55
N TYR A 165 14.39 -1.05 6.84
CA TYR A 165 15.05 -0.25 5.81
C TYR A 165 16.04 -1.07 4.97
N SER A 166 16.68 -2.10 5.53
CA SER A 166 17.48 -3.05 4.74
C SER A 166 16.63 -3.81 3.72
N TRP A 167 15.41 -4.24 4.11
CA TRP A 167 14.45 -4.81 3.17
C TRP A 167 14.04 -3.81 2.08
N GLN A 168 13.75 -2.56 2.42
CA GLN A 168 13.37 -1.54 1.42
C GLN A 168 14.52 -1.21 0.46
N LYS A 169 15.76 -1.15 0.96
CA LYS A 169 16.96 -1.02 0.12
C LYS A 169 17.10 -2.17 -0.87
N CYS A 170 16.89 -3.41 -0.40
CA CYS A 170 16.88 -4.61 -1.25
C CYS A 170 15.84 -4.51 -2.36
N PHE A 171 14.59 -4.19 -2.03
CA PHE A 171 13.52 -4.09 -3.04
C PHE A 171 13.81 -3.04 -4.11
N ARG A 172 14.34 -1.89 -3.71
CA ARG A 172 14.75 -0.84 -4.65
C ARG A 172 15.93 -1.25 -5.52
N GLU A 173 16.84 -2.08 -5.04
CA GLU A 173 17.92 -2.58 -5.88
C GLU A 173 17.45 -3.64 -6.88
N ILE A 174 16.45 -4.45 -6.50
CA ILE A 174 15.82 -5.42 -7.41
C ILE A 174 15.07 -4.72 -8.55
N HIS A 175 14.29 -3.66 -8.24
CA HIS A 175 13.55 -2.93 -9.26
C HIS A 175 13.42 -1.43 -8.93
N PRO A 176 14.42 -0.60 -9.31
CA PRO A 176 14.51 0.81 -8.91
C PRO A 176 13.35 1.69 -9.35
N GLN A 177 12.77 1.43 -10.53
CA GLN A 177 11.74 2.28 -11.12
C GLN A 177 10.38 2.13 -10.43
N LYS A 178 10.09 0.94 -9.88
CA LYS A 178 8.82 0.65 -9.21
C LYS A 178 8.95 -0.51 -8.20
N PRO A 179 9.61 -0.31 -7.04
CA PRO A 179 9.88 -1.40 -6.09
C PRO A 179 8.62 -2.20 -5.70
N LEU A 180 7.46 -1.53 -5.66
CA LEU A 180 6.14 -2.11 -5.40
C LEU A 180 5.76 -3.27 -6.34
N ILE A 181 6.37 -3.43 -7.51
CA ILE A 181 6.08 -4.56 -8.40
C ILE A 181 6.32 -5.91 -7.69
N ILE A 182 7.24 -5.96 -6.73
CA ILE A 182 7.54 -7.17 -5.95
C ILE A 182 6.32 -7.61 -5.11
N ASP A 183 5.50 -6.67 -4.65
CA ASP A 183 4.27 -6.98 -3.89
C ASP A 183 3.17 -7.60 -4.76
N VAL A 184 3.23 -7.49 -6.10
CA VAL A 184 2.27 -8.16 -7.00
C VAL A 184 2.28 -9.67 -6.77
N PHE A 185 3.42 -10.25 -6.36
CA PHE A 185 3.49 -11.66 -6.00
C PHE A 185 2.52 -12.04 -4.87
N TRP A 186 2.22 -11.13 -3.94
CA TRP A 186 1.21 -11.38 -2.92
C TRP A 186 -0.15 -11.70 -3.55
N ALA A 187 -0.56 -10.91 -4.56
CA ALA A 187 -1.82 -11.12 -5.28
C ALA A 187 -1.76 -12.38 -6.14
N VAL A 188 -0.65 -12.61 -6.87
CA VAL A 188 -0.45 -13.84 -7.66
C VAL A 188 -0.61 -15.08 -6.78
N LYS A 189 0.07 -15.11 -5.64
CA LYS A 189 -0.04 -16.24 -4.71
C LYS A 189 -1.45 -16.41 -4.15
N ARG A 190 -2.16 -15.31 -3.87
CA ARG A 190 -3.49 -15.34 -3.27
C ARG A 190 -4.57 -15.76 -4.27
N PHE A 191 -4.43 -15.35 -5.52
CA PHE A 191 -5.44 -15.48 -6.57
C PHE A 191 -4.98 -16.34 -7.74
N ASN A 192 -3.96 -17.20 -7.55
CA ASN A 192 -3.31 -17.96 -8.63
C ASN A 192 -4.29 -18.61 -9.61
N LYS A 193 -5.26 -19.38 -9.09
CA LYS A 193 -6.27 -20.06 -9.91
C LYS A 193 -7.12 -19.08 -10.74
N VAL A 194 -7.55 -17.99 -10.12
CA VAL A 194 -8.37 -16.95 -10.78
C VAL A 194 -7.57 -16.26 -11.87
N LEU A 195 -6.30 -15.94 -11.60
CA LEU A 195 -5.43 -15.32 -12.60
C LEU A 195 -5.11 -16.27 -13.77
N GLU A 196 -4.90 -17.56 -13.48
CA GLU A 196 -4.73 -18.59 -14.53
C GLU A 196 -5.98 -18.73 -15.40
N GLU A 197 -7.18 -18.60 -14.83
CA GLU A 197 -8.44 -18.59 -15.59
C GLU A 197 -8.59 -17.33 -16.45
N ILE A 198 -8.28 -16.16 -15.89
CA ILE A 198 -8.31 -14.87 -16.63
C ILE A 198 -7.35 -14.91 -17.82
N ILE A 199 -6.09 -15.32 -17.60
CA ILE A 199 -5.05 -15.38 -18.64
C ILE A 199 -5.46 -16.35 -19.74
N ARG A 200 -5.98 -17.54 -19.39
CA ARG A 200 -6.46 -18.52 -20.38
C ARG A 200 -7.60 -17.94 -21.24
N HIS A 201 -8.53 -17.23 -20.62
CA HIS A 201 -9.65 -16.62 -21.33
C HIS A 201 -9.20 -15.47 -22.26
N GLU A 202 -8.20 -14.67 -21.85
CA GLU A 202 -7.60 -13.63 -22.70
C GLU A 202 -6.85 -14.24 -23.91
N GLN A 203 -6.05 -15.28 -23.70
CA GLN A 203 -5.35 -15.99 -24.77
C GLN A 203 -6.31 -16.62 -25.79
N ASN A 204 -7.41 -17.21 -25.32
CA ASN A 204 -8.44 -17.74 -26.21
C ASN A 204 -9.11 -16.63 -27.04
N LYS A 205 -9.39 -15.45 -26.45
CA LYS A 205 -9.93 -14.32 -27.20
C LYS A 205 -8.99 -13.81 -28.30
N GLU A 206 -7.69 -13.77 -28.06
CA GLU A 206 -6.70 -13.38 -29.07
C GLU A 206 -6.60 -14.43 -30.21
N GLN A 207 -6.72 -15.72 -29.89
CA GLN A 207 -6.74 -16.81 -30.88
C GLN A 207 -8.02 -16.82 -31.73
N PHE A 208 -9.19 -16.48 -31.17
CA PHE A 208 -10.45 -16.41 -31.93
C PHE A 208 -10.66 -15.05 -32.61
N GLY A 209 -10.01 -13.98 -32.14
CA GLY A 209 -10.08 -12.63 -32.73
C GLY A 209 -9.27 -12.45 -34.02
N THR A 210 -8.40 -13.41 -34.37
CA THR A 210 -7.62 -13.41 -35.63
C THR A 210 -8.28 -14.21 -36.77
N SER A 211 -9.42 -14.87 -36.52
CA SER A 211 -10.10 -15.76 -37.48
C SER A 211 -11.32 -15.14 -38.18
N ILE A 212 -11.68 -13.89 -37.90
CA ILE A 212 -12.85 -13.21 -38.51
C ILE A 212 -12.47 -12.33 -39.71
N PHE A 213 -11.17 -12.19 -40.02
CA PHE A 213 -10.68 -11.48 -41.21
C PHE A 213 -9.67 -12.32 -42.01
N ARG A 214 -10.03 -13.55 -42.37
CA ARG A 214 -9.42 -14.28 -43.49
C ARG A 214 -10.49 -14.91 -44.35
#